data_AF-A0A1C4DBS2-F1
#
_entry.id   AF-A0A1C4DBS2-F1
#
_cell.length_a   1.000
_cell.length_b   1.000
_cell.length_c   1.000
_cell.angle_alpha   90.00
_cell.angle_beta   90.00
_cell.angle_gamma   90.00
#
_symmetry.space_group_name_H-M   'P 1'
#
loop_
_entity.id
_entity.type
_entity.pdbx_description
1 polymer ?
#
loop_
_entity_poly.entity_id
_entity_poly.type
_entity_poly.pdbx_seq_one_letter_code
_entity_poly.pdbx_strand_id
1 'polypeptide(L)'
;MQITSTLREAPIDFVKYVANKSNISRQLNQKFLDSITPIVKNAIERAVSNMVVVGLTGKKEISDDLSNDNEEKAIIDEKADIIDPDNNKIITTYSERVLFEHVNSIIDDNELTYKDTESYFNVLYQNKSNRWIVRYYDNKQRPSIQLPIELTDKVKDEVKRAGLEIGAGEQIIIDKPENVLRISGLIIDAYEYTKNDENFKRK
;
A
#
# COMPACT_ATOMS: atom_id res chain seq x y z
N MET A 1 23.33 2.19 37.87
CA MET A 1 21.93 1.78 37.64
C MET A 1 20.97 2.99 37.52
N GLN A 2 21.42 4.14 36.98
CA GLN A 2 20.56 5.33 36.79
C GLN A 2 20.37 5.69 35.31
N ILE A 3 21.40 5.52 34.47
CA ILE A 3 21.38 5.90 33.04
C ILE A 3 20.35 5.08 32.25
N THR A 4 20.27 3.77 32.49
CA THR A 4 19.33 2.87 31.81
C THR A 4 17.88 3.23 32.10
N SER A 5 17.57 3.64 33.33
CA SER A 5 16.23 4.05 33.75
C SER A 5 15.82 5.37 33.08
N THR A 6 16.73 6.35 33.01
CA THR A 6 16.50 7.63 32.32
C THR A 6 16.33 7.45 30.81
N LEU A 7 17.06 6.51 30.19
CA LEU A 7 16.90 6.21 28.76
C LEU A 7 15.53 5.59 28.47
N ARG A 8 15.05 4.72 29.37
CA ARG A 8 13.76 4.03 29.26
C ARG A 8 12.56 4.97 29.27
N GLU A 9 12.70 6.15 29.87
CA GLU A 9 11.64 7.16 29.91
C GLU A 9 11.50 7.93 28.58
N ALA A 10 12.41 7.70 27.62
CA ALA A 10 12.42 8.35 26.30
C ALA A 10 12.23 9.87 26.39
N PRO A 11 13.19 10.61 27.00
CA PRO A 11 13.05 12.04 27.21
C PRO A 11 12.81 12.77 25.88
N ILE A 12 11.96 13.80 25.92
CA ILE A 12 11.48 14.46 24.70
C ILE A 12 12.59 15.04 23.82
N ASP A 13 13.72 15.43 24.42
CA ASP A 13 14.88 15.92 23.67
C ASP A 13 15.59 14.81 22.89
N PHE A 14 15.56 13.57 23.40
CA PHE A 14 16.03 12.41 22.65
C PHE A 14 15.06 12.03 21.53
N VAL A 15 13.75 12.09 21.78
CA VAL A 15 12.72 11.87 20.75
C VAL A 15 12.87 12.89 19.61
N LYS A 16 13.09 14.17 19.94
CA LYS A 16 13.40 15.23 18.97
C LYS A 16 14.69 14.94 18.20
N TYR A 17 15.73 14.46 18.87
CA TYR A 17 17.00 14.12 18.22
C TYR A 17 16.83 13.00 17.20
N VAL A 18 16.14 11.91 17.56
CA VAL A 18 15.86 10.79 16.66
C VAL A 18 15.00 11.25 15.47
N ALA A 19 13.96 12.04 15.72
CA ALA A 19 13.08 12.58 14.69
C ALA A 19 13.81 13.46 13.65
N ASN A 20 14.72 14.32 14.11
CA ASN A 20 15.53 15.15 13.22
C ASN A 20 16.49 14.32 12.36
N LYS A 21 16.99 13.20 12.88
CA LYS A 21 17.95 12.33 12.19
C LYS A 21 17.29 11.35 11.22
N SER A 22 15.98 11.11 11.35
CA SER A 22 15.20 10.21 10.49
C SER A 22 14.81 10.77 9.10
N ASN A 23 15.41 11.89 8.66
CA ASN A 23 15.18 12.51 7.34
C ASN A 23 13.70 12.80 7.02
N ILE A 24 12.88 13.07 8.04
CA ILE A 24 11.46 13.37 7.90
C ILE A 24 11.30 14.87 7.65
N SER A 25 10.89 15.25 6.44
CA SER A 25 10.66 16.64 5.99
C SER A 25 9.38 17.28 6.56
N ARG A 26 8.96 16.90 7.78
CA ARG A 26 7.82 17.54 8.48
C ARG A 26 8.33 18.51 9.55
N GLN A 27 7.65 19.64 9.68
CA GLN A 27 7.82 20.53 10.82
C GLN A 27 7.59 19.75 12.12
N LEU A 28 8.58 19.82 13.00
CA LEU A 28 8.66 19.04 14.23
C LEU A 28 7.71 19.63 15.29
N ASN A 29 6.40 19.37 15.11
CA ASN A 29 5.34 19.90 15.95
C ASN A 29 5.15 19.02 17.20
N GLN A 30 4.65 19.61 18.30
CA GLN A 30 4.41 18.92 19.58
C GLN A 30 3.55 17.66 19.41
N LYS A 31 2.47 17.75 18.60
CA LYS A 31 1.61 16.61 18.29
C LYS A 31 2.32 15.46 17.59
N PHE A 32 3.32 15.78 16.75
CA PHE A 32 4.13 14.77 16.08
C PHE A 32 5.07 14.08 17.07
N LEU A 33 5.75 14.87 17.92
CA LEU A 33 6.57 14.34 19.01
C LEU A 33 5.79 13.38 19.91
N ASP A 34 4.56 13.76 20.29
CA ASP A 34 3.71 12.92 21.13
C ASP A 34 3.35 11.60 20.43
N SER A 35 3.15 11.61 19.11
CA SER A 35 2.86 10.41 18.31
C SER A 35 4.04 9.44 18.17
N ILE A 36 5.28 9.95 18.10
CA ILE A 36 6.48 9.13 17.92
C ILE A 36 7.16 8.71 19.23
N THR A 37 6.88 9.43 20.33
CA THR A 37 7.39 9.12 21.67
C THR A 37 7.19 7.65 22.08
N PRO A 38 5.99 7.04 21.92
CA PRO A 38 5.81 5.63 22.28
C PRO A 38 6.65 4.69 21.41
N ILE A 39 6.93 5.03 20.14
CA ILE A 39 7.75 4.22 19.23
C ILE A 39 9.21 4.26 19.68
N VAL A 40 9.74 5.45 19.95
CA VAL A 40 11.12 5.65 20.42
C VAL A 40 11.32 4.96 21.78
N LYS A 41 10.34 5.04 22.68
CA LYS A 41 10.38 4.37 23.98
C LYS A 41 10.51 2.85 23.86
N ASN A 42 9.69 2.23 23.01
CA ASN A 42 9.77 0.79 22.75
C ASN A 42 11.11 0.38 22.11
N ALA A 43 11.64 1.18 21.19
CA ALA A 43 12.93 0.92 20.57
C ALA A 43 14.09 0.95 21.59
N ILE A 44 14.06 1.88 22.55
CA ILE A 44 15.06 1.95 23.63
C ILE A 44 14.93 0.74 24.56
N GLU A 45 13.72 0.36 24.96
CA GLU A 45 13.48 -0.81 25.80
C GLU A 45 14.03 -2.10 25.18
N ARG A 46 13.82 -2.27 23.88
CA ARG A 46 14.37 -3.38 23.09
C ARG A 46 15.90 -3.32 23.00
N ALA A 47 16.47 -2.14 22.72
CA ALA A 47 17.93 -1.98 22.64
C ALA A 47 18.64 -2.29 23.98
N VAL A 48 18.06 -1.84 25.10
CA VAL A 48 18.58 -2.17 26.44
C VAL A 48 18.47 -3.66 26.73
N SER A 49 17.35 -4.28 26.39
CA SER A 49 17.15 -5.73 26.60
C SER A 49 18.17 -6.53 25.79
N ASN A 50 18.38 -6.17 24.52
CA ASN A 50 19.38 -6.79 23.66
C ASN A 50 20.81 -6.56 24.17
N MET A 51 21.13 -5.38 24.70
CA MET A 51 22.45 -5.10 25.28
C MET A 51 22.73 -5.95 26.53
N VAL A 52 21.71 -6.27 27.33
CA VAL A 52 21.85 -7.17 28.49
C VAL A 52 22.05 -8.62 28.04
N VAL A 53 21.36 -9.06 26.97
CA VAL A 53 21.53 -10.40 26.38
C VAL A 53 22.92 -10.57 25.74
N VAL A 54 23.45 -9.52 25.10
CA VAL A 54 24.81 -9.49 24.54
C VAL A 54 25.89 -9.44 25.64
N GLY A 55 25.57 -8.93 26.83
CA GLY A 55 26.49 -8.92 27.97
C GLY A 55 26.71 -10.29 28.64
N LEU A 56 25.75 -11.22 28.51
CA LEU A 56 25.82 -12.57 29.09
C LEU A 56 26.34 -13.62 28.10
N THR A 57 26.20 -13.36 26.80
CA THR A 57 26.60 -14.28 25.74
C THR A 57 27.91 -13.77 25.15
N GLY A 58 29.02 -14.25 25.70
CA GLY A 58 30.37 -13.80 25.36
C GLY A 58 30.60 -13.67 23.84
N LYS A 59 30.88 -12.42 23.43
CA LYS A 59 31.60 -11.98 22.23
C LYS A 59 31.84 -13.06 21.17
N LYS A 60 31.04 -13.04 20.10
CA LYS A 60 31.51 -13.45 18.77
C LYS A 60 30.82 -12.67 17.65
N GLU A 61 31.65 -11.88 16.98
CA GLU A 61 31.64 -11.49 15.57
C GLU A 61 30.32 -11.00 14.93
N ILE A 62 30.37 -9.72 14.57
CA ILE A 62 29.55 -9.08 13.54
C ILE A 62 29.67 -9.94 12.27
N SER A 63 28.63 -10.70 11.97
CA SER A 63 28.39 -11.27 10.66
C SER A 63 26.93 -10.99 10.32
N ASP A 64 26.74 -10.31 9.20
CA ASP A 64 25.45 -10.17 8.52
C ASP A 64 24.93 -11.57 8.19
N ASP A 65 24.15 -12.14 9.09
CA ASP A 65 23.28 -13.27 8.80
C ASP A 65 22.00 -13.12 9.64
N LEU A 66 21.09 -12.29 9.14
CA LEU A 66 19.72 -12.15 9.63
C LEU A 66 18.82 -13.18 8.94
N SER A 67 19.16 -14.46 9.05
CA SER A 67 18.25 -15.54 8.68
C SER A 67 17.69 -16.25 9.92
N ASN A 68 16.40 -15.98 10.12
CA ASN A 68 15.40 -16.75 10.88
C ASN A 68 15.66 -16.98 12.38
N ASP A 69 14.83 -16.37 13.22
CA ASP A 69 13.57 -16.99 13.66
C ASP A 69 13.13 -16.31 14.97
N ASN A 70 12.36 -15.23 14.85
CA ASN A 70 11.49 -14.71 15.90
C ASN A 70 10.53 -13.75 15.23
N GLU A 71 9.37 -14.31 14.88
CA GLU A 71 8.16 -13.62 14.49
C GLU A 71 7.68 -12.67 15.61
N GLU A 72 8.38 -11.57 15.84
CA GLU A 72 7.72 -10.38 16.34
C GLU A 72 7.23 -9.62 15.12
N LYS A 73 5.97 -9.90 14.75
CA LYS A 73 5.13 -8.97 14.00
C LYS A 73 5.34 -7.59 14.60
N ALA A 74 6.19 -6.79 13.94
CA ALA A 74 5.98 -5.37 13.94
C ALA A 74 4.48 -5.20 13.68
N ILE A 75 3.80 -4.42 14.51
CA ILE A 75 2.44 -3.99 14.20
C ILE A 75 2.63 -3.04 13.00
N ILE A 76 2.89 -3.63 11.83
CA ILE A 76 2.68 -3.03 10.54
C ILE A 76 1.19 -2.83 10.58
N ASP A 77 0.77 -1.59 10.76
CA ASP A 77 -0.61 -1.24 10.52
C ASP A 77 -0.89 -1.68 9.08
N GLU A 78 -1.65 -2.77 8.92
CA GLU A 78 -2.00 -3.33 7.60
C GLU A 78 -2.71 -2.28 6.73
N LYS A 79 -3.22 -1.21 7.35
CA LYS A 79 -3.87 -0.07 6.71
C LYS A 79 -2.97 1.14 6.49
N ALA A 80 -1.68 1.08 6.84
CA ALA A 80 -0.78 2.20 6.60
C ALA A 80 -0.49 2.38 5.11
N ASP A 81 -0.60 3.62 4.65
CA ASP A 81 -0.26 4.00 3.29
C ASP A 81 1.24 3.78 3.01
N ILE A 82 1.56 3.29 1.81
CA ILE A 82 2.93 3.08 1.35
C ILE A 82 3.26 4.27 0.47
N ILE A 83 4.22 5.06 0.92
CA ILE A 83 4.74 6.19 0.15
C ILE A 83 5.85 5.67 -0.75
N ASP A 84 5.78 5.98 -2.03
CA ASP A 84 6.82 5.62 -2.99
C ASP A 84 8.15 6.32 -2.62
N PRO A 85 9.29 5.58 -2.56
CA PRO A 85 10.57 6.13 -2.15
C PRO A 85 11.18 7.12 -3.15
N ASP A 86 10.76 7.07 -4.42
CA ASP A 86 11.24 7.96 -5.49
C ASP A 86 10.31 9.18 -5.68
N ASN A 87 9.03 9.07 -5.32
CA ASN A 87 8.08 10.20 -5.37
C ASN A 87 7.08 10.20 -4.21
N ASN A 88 7.31 11.09 -3.24
CA ASN A 88 6.46 11.25 -2.06
C ASN A 88 5.00 11.67 -2.33
N LYS A 89 4.63 11.98 -3.58
CA LYS A 89 3.23 12.24 -3.97
C LYS A 89 2.47 10.97 -4.33
N ILE A 90 3.16 9.87 -4.60
CA ILE A 90 2.57 8.57 -4.88
C ILE A 90 2.39 7.87 -3.55
N ILE A 91 1.12 7.69 -3.16
CA ILE A 91 0.74 7.18 -1.85
C ILE A 91 -0.22 6.03 -2.09
N THR A 92 0.33 4.81 -2.09
CA THR A 92 -0.47 3.61 -2.25
C THR A 92 -1.27 3.36 -0.98
N THR A 93 -2.53 3.74 -1.04
CA THR A 93 -3.49 3.72 0.06
C THR A 93 -3.97 2.30 0.31
N TYR A 94 -4.43 1.99 1.53
CA TYR A 94 -5.01 0.68 1.86
C TYR A 94 -6.10 0.24 0.87
N SER A 95 -6.98 1.17 0.46
CA SER A 95 -8.06 0.91 -0.51
C SER A 95 -7.54 0.36 -1.84
N GLU A 96 -6.38 0.83 -2.30
CA GLU A 96 -5.79 0.43 -3.57
C GLU A 96 -5.19 -0.98 -3.50
N ARG A 97 -4.58 -1.33 -2.36
CA ARG A 97 -4.10 -2.70 -2.12
C ARG A 97 -5.25 -3.69 -2.05
N VAL A 98 -6.31 -3.34 -1.32
CA VAL A 98 -7.51 -4.17 -1.23
C VAL A 98 -8.14 -4.35 -2.61
N LEU A 99 -8.20 -3.29 -3.42
CA LEU A 99 -8.67 -3.41 -4.80
C LEU A 99 -7.80 -4.37 -5.61
N PHE A 100 -6.47 -4.24 -5.54
CA PHE A 100 -5.56 -5.14 -6.22
C PHE A 100 -5.75 -6.59 -5.80
N GLU A 101 -5.87 -6.87 -4.50
CA GLU A 101 -6.16 -8.21 -3.98
C GLU A 101 -7.46 -8.78 -4.54
N HIS A 102 -8.53 -7.97 -4.60
CA HIS A 102 -9.80 -8.41 -5.18
C HIS A 102 -9.68 -8.69 -6.69
N VAL A 103 -9.01 -7.81 -7.45
CA VAL A 103 -8.78 -8.03 -8.89
C VAL A 103 -7.94 -9.28 -9.11
N ASN A 104 -6.90 -9.48 -8.31
CA ASN A 104 -6.07 -10.68 -8.36
C ASN A 104 -6.86 -11.95 -8.01
N SER A 105 -7.77 -11.88 -7.03
CA SER A 105 -8.63 -13.01 -6.67
C SER A 105 -9.64 -13.39 -7.77
N ILE A 106 -10.01 -12.46 -8.65
CA ILE A 106 -10.92 -12.71 -9.78
C ILE A 106 -10.16 -13.39 -10.92
N ILE A 107 -8.94 -12.94 -11.21
CA ILE A 107 -8.16 -13.37 -12.37
C ILE A 107 -7.30 -14.61 -12.07
N ASP A 108 -6.78 -14.69 -10.85
CA ASP A 108 -5.88 -15.77 -10.38
C ASP A 108 -4.64 -15.95 -11.27
N ASP A 109 -3.89 -14.87 -11.50
CA ASP A 109 -2.69 -14.86 -12.35
C ASP A 109 -1.50 -14.15 -11.67
N ASN A 110 -0.34 -14.81 -11.69
CA ASN A 110 0.89 -14.31 -11.07
C ASN A 110 1.59 -13.20 -11.88
N GLU A 111 1.18 -12.96 -13.13
CA GLU A 111 1.72 -11.90 -13.99
C GLU A 111 1.01 -10.55 -13.80
N LEU A 112 0.07 -10.46 -12.85
CA LEU A 112 -0.57 -9.22 -12.45
C LEU A 112 0.38 -8.35 -11.64
N THR A 113 0.51 -7.11 -12.07
CA THR A 113 1.25 -6.08 -11.33
C THR A 113 0.39 -4.84 -11.18
N TYR A 114 0.80 -3.94 -10.29
CA TYR A 114 0.18 -2.63 -10.18
C TYR A 114 1.22 -1.52 -10.26
N LYS A 115 0.76 -0.35 -10.69
CA LYS A 115 1.54 0.88 -10.72
C LYS A 115 0.66 2.02 -10.24
N ASP A 116 1.10 2.66 -9.18
CA ASP A 116 0.46 3.87 -8.69
C ASP A 116 0.95 5.11 -9.46
N THR A 117 0.07 6.09 -9.62
CA THR A 117 0.34 7.36 -10.33
C THR A 117 -0.30 8.51 -9.57
N GLU A 118 0.08 9.75 -9.85
CA GLU A 118 -0.48 10.92 -9.15
C GLU A 118 -2.01 11.06 -9.29
N SER A 119 -2.63 10.41 -10.28
CA SER A 119 -4.06 10.58 -10.60
C SER A 119 -4.90 9.31 -10.47
N TYR A 120 -4.27 8.13 -10.50
CA TYR A 120 -4.96 6.85 -10.45
C TYR A 120 -4.00 5.70 -10.14
N PHE A 121 -4.56 4.65 -9.56
CA PHE A 121 -3.89 3.37 -9.35
C PHE A 121 -4.17 2.44 -10.53
N ASN A 122 -3.14 1.87 -11.13
CA ASN A 122 -3.24 1.11 -12.38
C ASN A 122 -2.90 -0.36 -12.17
N VAL A 123 -3.81 -1.28 -12.52
CA VAL A 123 -3.57 -2.72 -12.54
C VAL A 123 -3.20 -3.14 -13.95
N LEU A 124 -2.07 -3.83 -14.08
CA LEU A 124 -1.40 -4.16 -15.33
C LEU A 124 -1.21 -5.67 -15.48
N TYR A 125 -1.19 -6.12 -16.72
CA TYR A 125 -0.77 -7.47 -17.09
C TYR A 125 0.67 -7.45 -17.62
N GLN A 126 1.51 -8.37 -17.13
CA GLN A 126 2.93 -8.50 -17.53
C GLN A 126 3.77 -7.23 -17.34
N ASN A 127 3.38 -6.35 -16.41
CA ASN A 127 4.04 -5.07 -16.18
C ASN A 127 4.13 -4.16 -17.42
N LYS A 128 3.23 -4.32 -18.41
CA LYS A 128 3.20 -3.50 -19.62
C LYS A 128 2.13 -2.43 -19.51
N SER A 129 2.53 -1.15 -19.56
CA SER A 129 1.61 0.00 -19.41
C SER A 129 0.46 0.05 -20.43
N ASN A 130 0.63 -0.54 -21.63
CA ASN A 130 -0.44 -0.62 -22.62
C ASN A 130 -1.47 -1.71 -22.27
N ARG A 131 -1.08 -2.77 -21.54
CA ARG A 131 -1.92 -3.88 -21.11
C ARG A 131 -2.45 -3.62 -19.70
N TRP A 132 -3.25 -2.58 -19.57
CA TRP A 132 -3.91 -2.22 -18.31
C TRP A 132 -5.30 -2.86 -18.24
N ILE A 133 -5.69 -3.33 -17.05
CA ILE A 133 -6.94 -4.05 -16.80
C ILE A 133 -7.93 -3.16 -16.05
N VAL A 134 -7.45 -2.47 -15.01
CA VAL A 134 -8.26 -1.59 -14.17
C VAL A 134 -7.48 -0.32 -13.87
N ARG A 135 -8.11 0.83 -14.03
CA ARG A 135 -7.65 2.08 -13.43
C ARG A 135 -8.60 2.47 -12.33
N TYR A 136 -8.08 2.63 -11.11
CA TYR A 136 -8.85 3.04 -9.96
C TYR A 136 -8.54 4.49 -9.61
N TYR A 137 -9.61 5.24 -9.41
CA TYR A 137 -9.56 6.65 -9.04
C TYR A 137 -10.08 6.75 -7.62
N ASP A 138 -9.17 7.01 -6.67
CA ASP A 138 -9.53 7.24 -5.27
C ASP A 138 -10.07 8.67 -5.08
N ASN A 139 -11.22 8.96 -5.68
CA ASN A 139 -11.90 10.21 -5.46
C ASN A 139 -12.58 10.17 -4.08
N LYS A 140 -12.17 11.07 -3.17
CA LYS A 140 -12.63 11.16 -1.76
C LYS A 140 -14.15 11.09 -1.56
N GLN A 141 -14.95 11.47 -2.56
CA GLN A 141 -16.41 11.36 -2.51
C GLN A 141 -16.96 10.08 -3.13
N ARG A 142 -16.47 9.71 -4.31
CA ARG A 142 -17.02 8.61 -5.14
C ARG A 142 -15.88 7.86 -5.83
N PRO A 143 -15.27 6.87 -5.18
CA PRO A 143 -14.28 6.02 -5.81
C PRO A 143 -14.83 5.34 -7.06
N SER A 144 -14.07 5.38 -8.15
CA SER A 144 -14.47 4.84 -9.44
C SER A 144 -13.38 4.03 -10.10
N ILE A 145 -13.78 3.17 -11.03
CA ILE A 145 -12.86 2.43 -11.89
C ILE A 145 -13.13 2.72 -13.36
N GLN A 146 -12.11 2.54 -14.17
CA GLN A 146 -12.21 2.49 -15.62
C GLN A 146 -11.67 1.14 -16.10
N LEU A 147 -12.26 0.63 -17.19
CA LEU A 147 -11.86 -0.61 -17.85
C LEU A 147 -11.39 -0.30 -19.29
N PRO A 148 -10.51 -1.13 -19.89
CA PRO A 148 -10.02 -0.95 -21.26
C PRO A 148 -11.06 -1.33 -22.32
N ILE A 149 -12.21 -1.88 -21.91
CA ILE A 149 -13.32 -2.29 -22.78
C ILE A 149 -14.34 -1.17 -22.95
N GLU A 150 -15.01 -1.15 -24.10
CA GLU A 150 -16.09 -0.19 -24.37
C GLU A 150 -17.35 -0.54 -23.55
N LEU A 151 -17.93 0.44 -22.87
CA LEU A 151 -19.17 0.26 -22.12
C LEU A 151 -20.39 0.29 -23.06
N THR A 152 -20.59 -0.81 -23.79
CA THR A 152 -21.81 -1.05 -24.58
C THR A 152 -23.04 -1.05 -23.68
N ASP A 153 -24.24 -0.80 -24.23
CA ASP A 153 -25.47 -0.74 -23.44
C ASP A 153 -25.73 -2.01 -22.60
N LYS A 154 -25.29 -3.18 -23.10
CA LYS A 154 -25.36 -4.44 -22.36
C LYS A 154 -24.49 -4.43 -21.10
N VAL A 155 -23.25 -3.95 -21.21
CA VAL A 155 -22.33 -3.78 -20.08
C VAL A 155 -22.91 -2.76 -19.11
N LYS A 156 -23.49 -1.66 -19.62
CA LYS A 156 -24.12 -0.64 -18.77
C LYS A 156 -25.30 -1.20 -17.96
N ASP A 157 -26.11 -2.04 -18.57
CA ASP A 157 -27.21 -2.71 -17.89
C ASP A 157 -26.71 -3.74 -16.86
N GLU A 158 -25.62 -4.44 -17.15
CA GLU A 158 -24.99 -5.35 -16.19
C GLU A 158 -24.46 -4.63 -14.96
N VAL A 159 -23.74 -3.51 -15.15
CA VAL A 159 -23.27 -2.63 -14.06
C VAL A 159 -24.44 -2.14 -13.20
N LYS A 160 -25.54 -1.71 -13.82
CA LYS A 160 -26.76 -1.31 -13.09
C LYS A 160 -27.40 -2.48 -12.34
N ARG A 161 -27.44 -3.68 -12.93
CA ARG A 161 -27.95 -4.89 -12.26
C ARG A 161 -27.09 -5.29 -11.06
N ALA A 162 -25.78 -5.04 -11.12
CA ALA A 162 -24.86 -5.20 -9.99
C ALA A 162 -25.05 -4.14 -8.88
N GLY A 163 -25.95 -3.17 -9.09
CA GLY A 163 -26.23 -2.09 -8.15
C GLY A 163 -25.16 -1.00 -8.15
N LEU A 164 -24.45 -0.84 -9.26
CA LEU A 164 -23.41 0.17 -9.44
C LEU A 164 -23.88 1.27 -10.40
N GLU A 165 -23.21 2.42 -10.34
CA GLU A 165 -23.52 3.58 -11.16
C GLU A 165 -22.41 3.82 -12.20
N ILE A 166 -22.77 4.44 -13.31
CA ILE A 166 -21.82 4.88 -14.33
C ILE A 166 -21.68 6.40 -14.21
N GLY A 167 -20.47 6.83 -13.89
CA GLY A 167 -20.09 8.24 -13.79
C GLY A 167 -19.70 8.84 -15.14
N ALA A 168 -19.14 10.05 -15.08
CA ALA A 168 -18.63 10.73 -16.26
C ALA A 168 -17.45 9.96 -16.90
N GLY A 169 -17.36 9.99 -18.22
CA GLY A 169 -16.24 9.37 -18.96
C GLY A 169 -16.21 7.85 -18.91
N GLU A 170 -17.37 7.20 -18.82
CA GLU A 170 -17.52 5.73 -18.78
C GLU A 170 -16.85 5.06 -17.57
N GLN A 171 -16.66 5.81 -16.49
CA GLN A 171 -16.17 5.25 -15.23
C GLN A 171 -17.30 4.57 -14.47
N ILE A 172 -17.02 3.42 -13.87
CA ILE A 172 -17.94 2.70 -13.00
C ILE A 172 -17.67 3.15 -11.57
N ILE A 173 -18.67 3.73 -10.92
CA ILE A 173 -18.57 4.15 -9.53
C ILE A 173 -18.78 2.93 -8.65
N ILE A 174 -17.75 2.59 -7.87
CA ILE A 174 -17.77 1.40 -7.01
C ILE A 174 -18.00 1.77 -5.54
N ASP A 175 -17.79 3.02 -5.13
CA ASP A 175 -17.89 3.55 -3.75
C ASP A 175 -16.93 2.90 -2.73
N LYS A 176 -16.66 1.61 -2.84
CA LYS A 176 -15.75 0.80 -2.03
C LYS A 176 -14.99 -0.19 -2.93
N PRO A 177 -13.71 -0.51 -2.62
CA PRO A 177 -12.92 -1.49 -3.37
C PRO A 177 -13.60 -2.84 -3.55
N GLU A 178 -14.25 -3.36 -2.51
CA GLU A 178 -14.95 -4.66 -2.48
C GLU A 178 -16.03 -4.80 -3.56
N ASN A 179 -16.65 -3.69 -3.98
CA ASN A 179 -17.73 -3.70 -4.96
C ASN A 179 -17.24 -4.07 -6.37
N VAL A 180 -15.92 -4.09 -6.62
CA VAL A 180 -15.34 -4.64 -7.86
C VAL A 180 -15.71 -6.12 -8.05
N LEU A 181 -15.91 -6.87 -6.96
CA LEU A 181 -16.31 -8.28 -7.01
C LEU A 181 -17.70 -8.49 -7.64
N ARG A 182 -18.57 -7.47 -7.61
CA ARG A 182 -19.91 -7.54 -8.20
C ARG A 182 -19.92 -7.52 -9.73
N ILE A 183 -18.82 -7.07 -10.32
CA ILE A 183 -18.60 -6.96 -11.77
C ILE A 183 -17.41 -7.81 -12.20
N SER A 184 -17.18 -8.94 -11.52
CA SER A 184 -16.09 -9.87 -11.82
C SER A 184 -16.07 -10.32 -13.28
N GLY A 185 -17.23 -10.52 -13.90
CA GLY A 185 -17.35 -10.81 -15.35
C GLY A 185 -16.67 -9.74 -16.22
N LEU A 186 -16.89 -8.46 -15.92
CA LEU A 186 -16.27 -7.35 -16.64
C LEU A 186 -14.75 -7.26 -16.40
N ILE A 187 -14.28 -7.64 -15.21
CA ILE A 187 -12.84 -7.72 -14.91
C ILE A 187 -12.17 -8.83 -15.71
N ILE A 188 -12.84 -9.98 -15.85
CA ILE A 188 -12.37 -11.09 -16.69
C ILE A 188 -12.35 -10.66 -18.16
N ASP A 189 -13.41 -10.00 -18.65
CA ASP A 189 -13.45 -9.50 -20.02
C ASP A 189 -12.33 -8.47 -20.29
N ALA A 190 -12.07 -7.57 -19.33
CA ALA A 190 -10.95 -6.63 -19.39
C ALA A 190 -9.61 -7.35 -19.43
N TYR A 191 -9.43 -8.41 -18.65
CA TYR A 191 -8.21 -9.21 -18.65
C TYR A 191 -8.02 -9.95 -19.98
N GLU A 192 -9.05 -10.60 -20.51
CA GLU A 192 -9.02 -11.24 -21.84
C GLU A 192 -8.72 -10.23 -22.96
N TYR A 193 -9.25 -9.01 -22.85
CA TYR A 193 -8.91 -7.92 -23.77
C TYR A 193 -7.40 -7.62 -23.77
N THR A 194 -6.72 -7.72 -22.62
CA THR A 194 -5.27 -7.48 -22.54
C THR A 194 -4.39 -8.59 -23.13
N LYS A 195 -4.92 -9.82 -23.28
CA LYS A 195 -4.20 -10.94 -23.89
C LYS A 195 -4.11 -10.84 -25.40
N ASN A 196 -5.09 -10.19 -26.03
CA ASN A 196 -5.14 -10.08 -27.48
C ASN A 196 -4.30 -8.89 -27.99
N ASP A 197 -3.13 -9.19 -28.57
CA ASP A 197 -2.21 -8.18 -29.11
C ASP A 197 -2.80 -7.33 -30.24
N GLU A 198 -3.84 -7.80 -30.92
CA GLU A 198 -4.51 -7.03 -31.97
C GLU A 198 -5.20 -5.78 -31.44
N ASN A 199 -5.64 -5.80 -30.18
CA ASN A 199 -6.28 -4.67 -29.52
C ASN A 199 -5.32 -3.48 -29.31
N PHE A 200 -4.01 -3.72 -29.38
CA PHE A 200 -2.98 -2.71 -29.15
C PHE A 200 -2.25 -2.28 -30.42
N LYS A 201 -2.61 -2.84 -31.59
CA LYS A 201 -2.08 -2.39 -32.87
C LYS A 201 -2.61 -0.99 -33.16
N ARG A 202 -1.71 -0.04 -33.43
CA ARG A 202 -2.10 1.32 -33.88
C ARG A 202 -2.89 1.18 -35.19
N LYS A 203 -4.14 1.66 -35.19
CA LYS A 203 -4.90 1.92 -36.41
C LYS A 203 -4.29 3.09 -37.18
#